data_AF-A0A932EIZ0-F1
#
_entry.id   AF-A0A932EIZ0-F1
#
_cell.length_a   1.000
_cell.length_b   1.000
_cell.length_c   1.000
_cell.angle_alpha   90.00
_cell.angle_beta   90.00
_cell.angle_gamma   90.00
#
_symmetry.space_group_name_H-M   'P 1'
#
loop_
_entity.id
_entity.type
_entity.pdbx_description
1 polymer ?
#
loop_
_entity_poly.entity_id
_entity_poly.type
_entity_poly.pdbx_seq_one_letter_code
_entity_poly.pdbx_strand_id
1 'polypeptide(L)'
;MDGGPPGAIHYNSDQQITVKAVDVQTGNEITLNTTPKTLNCGDATPWWQTRLGDVRAGGSSLTDRIPSSCVGACTPVVSLTNNSAGLVTYKTPPTSDFGSGTASSPNWKVDSQFGGTSYSYELVNNKLGSSATLFNPSSLPTTTGNYKATGDTTIPAAGGAWTIGAGQKLVVLIEGNLTINREIVVPAGSYLAFFVSGDISVDPSIGTTHNNDSGNQLEGIYAANGSFRTGQTVVCNPGNNRLNIGGTVVADADLNGSGNISQQRCLGPRDNLYPSFYVNYRPDFLLNAPPVVQRSGLLWQEVAP
;
A
#
# COMPACT_ATOMS: atom_id res chain seq x y z
N MET A 1 60.19 28.23 22.76
CA MET A 1 59.27 27.44 21.93
C MET A 1 58.09 27.13 22.83
N ASP A 2 56.95 27.78 22.61
CA ASP A 2 55.74 27.49 23.34
C ASP A 2 54.54 27.71 22.41
N GLY A 3 53.64 26.73 22.41
CA GLY A 3 52.55 26.60 21.44
C GLY A 3 51.28 27.26 21.92
N GLY A 4 50.71 28.13 21.08
CA GLY A 4 49.33 28.59 21.21
C GLY A 4 48.40 27.79 20.29
N PRO A 5 47.19 27.39 20.74
CA PRO A 5 46.30 26.51 19.98
C PRO A 5 45.70 27.22 18.75
N PRO A 6 45.48 26.51 17.63
CA PRO A 6 44.73 27.05 16.49
C PRO A 6 43.24 27.04 16.83
N GLY A 7 42.66 28.21 17.10
CA GLY A 7 41.23 28.30 17.38
C GLY A 7 40.66 29.68 17.75
N ALA A 8 41.42 30.77 17.62
CA ALA A 8 40.87 32.10 17.83
C ALA A 8 40.38 32.68 16.50
N ILE A 9 39.06 32.70 16.31
CA ILE A 9 38.42 33.53 15.27
C ILE A 9 38.56 34.98 15.74
N HIS A 10 39.37 35.74 15.01
CA HIS A 10 39.50 37.19 15.17
C HIS A 10 38.17 37.86 14.79
N TYR A 11 37.51 38.53 15.74
CA TYR A 11 36.33 39.36 15.47
C TYR A 11 36.76 40.72 14.93
N ASN A 12 36.98 40.79 13.62
CA ASN A 12 37.33 42.02 12.94
C ASN A 12 36.60 42.03 11.58
N SER A 13 35.64 42.95 11.42
CA SER A 13 34.69 43.13 10.30
C SER A 13 33.48 42.19 10.31
N ASP A 14 32.31 42.79 10.08
CA ASP A 14 30.99 42.15 10.04
C ASP A 14 31.00 40.92 9.11
N GLN A 15 31.16 39.73 9.68
CA GLN A 15 30.89 38.50 8.94
C GLN A 15 29.38 38.31 8.87
N GLN A 16 28.79 38.76 7.76
CA GLN A 16 27.41 38.41 7.45
C GLN A 16 27.33 36.90 7.20
N ILE A 17 26.77 36.16 8.15
CA ILE A 17 26.37 34.77 7.95
C ILE A 17 25.20 34.78 6.96
N THR A 18 25.47 34.40 5.72
CA THR A 18 24.40 34.22 4.73
C THR A 18 23.77 32.85 4.94
N VAL A 19 22.61 32.82 5.61
CA VAL A 19 21.79 31.62 5.70
C VAL A 19 21.04 31.47 4.38
N LYS A 20 21.43 30.49 3.57
CA LYS A 20 20.74 30.13 2.34
C LYS A 20 19.70 29.07 2.66
N ALA A 21 18.42 29.39 2.51
CA ALA A 21 17.36 28.39 2.45
C ALA A 21 17.18 27.99 0.99
N VAL A 22 17.13 26.69 0.69
CA VAL A 22 16.84 26.18 -0.65
C VAL A 22 15.43 25.60 -0.62
N ASP A 23 14.61 25.98 -1.60
CA ASP A 23 13.31 25.35 -1.80
C ASP A 23 13.52 23.92 -2.30
N VAL A 24 13.20 22.95 -1.46
CA VAL A 24 13.30 21.52 -1.79
C VAL A 24 12.37 21.09 -2.94
N GLN A 25 11.34 21.88 -3.27
CA GLN A 25 10.42 21.59 -4.38
C GLN A 25 10.99 21.99 -5.75
N THR A 26 11.81 23.04 -5.80
CA THR A 26 12.27 23.65 -7.07
C THR A 26 13.79 23.71 -7.23
N GLY A 27 14.55 23.45 -6.16
CA GLY A 27 16.01 23.58 -6.12
C GLY A 27 16.51 25.02 -6.12
N ASN A 28 15.61 26.00 -6.08
CA ASN A 28 15.95 27.41 -6.11
C ASN A 28 16.33 27.95 -4.73
N GLU A 29 17.33 28.82 -4.67
CA GLU A 29 17.66 29.56 -3.45
C GLU A 29 16.51 30.52 -3.10
N ILE A 30 16.01 30.42 -1.87
CA ILE A 30 15.03 31.34 -1.30
C ILE A 30 15.82 32.49 -0.66
N THR A 31 15.66 33.70 -1.20
CA THR A 31 16.17 34.90 -0.55
C THR A 31 15.36 35.17 0.73
N LEU A 32 16.00 34.98 1.89
CA LEU A 32 15.46 35.37 3.18
C LEU A 32 15.64 36.89 3.33
N ASN A 33 14.59 37.68 3.08
CA ASN A 33 14.58 39.10 3.39
C ASN A 33 14.24 39.33 4.88
N THR A 34 14.41 40.57 5.37
CA THR A 34 14.24 40.97 6.79
C THR A 34 12.80 40.83 7.33
N THR A 35 11.87 40.31 6.54
CA THR A 35 10.51 40.00 6.97
C THR A 35 10.43 38.51 7.28
N PRO A 36 10.05 38.09 8.50
CA PRO A 36 9.86 36.67 8.81
C PRO A 36 8.90 36.04 7.80
N LYS A 37 9.42 35.18 6.93
CA LYS A 37 8.58 34.32 6.10
C LYS A 37 8.28 33.06 6.89
N THR A 38 7.00 32.85 7.19
CA THR A 38 6.54 31.58 7.75
C THR A 38 6.77 30.50 6.69
N LEU A 39 7.76 29.64 6.91
CA LEU A 39 7.84 28.35 6.24
C LEU A 39 6.70 27.50 6.79
N ASN A 40 5.59 27.47 6.07
CA ASN A 40 4.55 26.47 6.30
C ASN A 40 5.11 25.13 5.82
N CYS A 41 5.85 24.45 6.68
CA CYS A 41 6.04 23.02 6.59
C CYS A 41 4.68 22.38 6.89
N GLY A 42 3.77 22.42 5.92
CA GLY A 42 2.59 21.57 5.98
C GLY A 42 3.12 20.14 5.91
N ASP A 43 3.04 19.42 7.03
CA ASP A 43 3.36 18.01 7.09
C ASP A 43 2.40 17.28 6.15
N ALA A 44 2.82 17.12 4.91
CA ALA A 44 2.14 16.30 3.92
C ALA A 44 2.31 14.86 4.42
N THR A 45 1.35 14.39 5.22
CA THR A 45 1.39 13.02 5.71
C THR A 45 1.02 12.08 4.57
N PRO A 46 1.78 11.00 4.37
CA PRO A 46 1.39 9.98 3.42
C PRO A 46 0.00 9.44 3.76
N TRP A 47 -0.84 9.33 2.74
CA TRP A 47 -2.20 8.84 2.83
C TRP A 47 -2.46 7.84 1.71
N TRP A 48 -3.58 7.13 1.78
CA TRP A 48 -3.93 6.10 0.82
C TRP A 48 -5.36 6.26 0.33
N GLN A 49 -5.68 5.62 -0.79
CA GLN A 49 -7.00 5.76 -1.40
C GLN A 49 -7.40 4.47 -2.10
N THR A 50 -8.69 4.16 -2.11
CA THR A 50 -9.26 3.06 -2.87
C THR A 50 -10.25 3.55 -3.92
N ARG A 51 -10.56 2.70 -4.89
CA ARG A 51 -11.60 2.95 -5.89
C ARG A 51 -12.43 1.70 -6.10
N LEU A 52 -13.75 1.84 -6.07
CA LEU A 52 -14.76 0.80 -6.30
C LEU A 52 -14.79 -0.38 -5.31
N GLY A 53 -13.84 -0.47 -4.38
CA GLY A 53 -13.75 -1.53 -3.39
C GLY A 53 -14.03 -1.04 -1.97
N ASP A 54 -14.53 -1.93 -1.14
CA ASP A 54 -14.75 -1.70 0.28
C ASP A 54 -13.42 -1.67 1.05
N VAL A 55 -13.42 -0.91 2.14
CA VAL A 55 -12.30 -0.84 3.08
C VAL A 55 -12.75 -1.43 4.39
N ARG A 56 -11.93 -2.29 4.99
CA ARG A 56 -12.23 -2.88 6.29
C ARG A 56 -11.03 -2.87 7.23
N ALA A 57 -11.25 -2.39 8.45
CA ALA A 57 -10.36 -2.59 9.60
C ALA A 57 -11.08 -3.48 10.62
N GLY A 58 -10.73 -4.78 10.64
CA GLY A 58 -11.44 -5.84 11.36
C GLY A 58 -11.21 -5.88 12.87
N GLY A 59 -11.40 -4.77 13.58
CA GLY A 59 -11.20 -4.68 15.05
C GLY A 59 -10.10 -3.72 15.49
N SER A 60 -9.48 -3.00 14.54
CA SER A 60 -8.42 -2.01 14.76
C SER A 60 -8.82 -0.62 14.23
N SER A 61 -8.08 0.42 14.65
CA SER A 61 -8.30 1.79 14.17
C SER A 61 -8.03 1.87 12.68
N LEU A 62 -8.87 2.63 11.97
CA LEU A 62 -8.61 3.00 10.58
C LEU A 62 -8.07 4.42 10.55
N THR A 63 -6.77 4.58 10.33
CA THR A 63 -6.11 5.88 10.24
C THR A 63 -5.64 6.12 8.81
N ASP A 64 -6.10 7.22 8.22
CA ASP A 64 -5.69 7.69 6.91
C ASP A 64 -5.81 9.22 6.86
N ARG A 65 -4.78 9.91 7.36
CA ARG A 65 -4.84 11.37 7.53
C ARG A 65 -4.63 12.08 6.20
N ILE A 66 -5.74 12.32 5.49
CA ILE A 66 -5.72 13.08 4.25
C ILE A 66 -5.33 14.54 4.55
N PRO A 67 -4.29 15.09 3.89
CA PRO A 67 -3.84 16.46 4.14
C PRO A 67 -4.90 17.51 3.81
N SER A 68 -4.96 18.60 4.57
CA SER A 68 -5.87 19.73 4.31
C SER A 68 -5.61 20.45 2.98
N SER A 69 -4.42 20.26 2.45
CA SER A 69 -3.92 20.75 1.16
C SER A 69 -4.39 19.92 -0.03
N CYS A 70 -5.04 18.76 0.19
CA CYS A 70 -5.68 17.96 -0.85
C CYS A 70 -6.94 18.67 -1.37
N VAL A 71 -6.72 19.64 -2.27
CA VAL A 71 -7.77 20.44 -2.91
C VAL A 71 -7.56 20.49 -4.42
N GLY A 72 -8.66 20.54 -5.19
CA GLY A 72 -8.63 20.66 -6.65
C GLY A 72 -8.28 19.34 -7.35
N ALA A 73 -6.99 19.13 -7.67
CA ALA A 73 -6.52 17.94 -8.39
C ALA A 73 -6.58 16.64 -7.57
N CYS A 74 -6.76 16.78 -6.26
CA CYS A 74 -6.91 15.70 -5.29
C CYS A 74 -8.38 15.64 -4.82
N THR A 75 -8.91 14.43 -4.64
CA THR A 75 -10.24 14.23 -4.04
C THR A 75 -10.05 13.71 -2.61
N PRO A 76 -10.42 14.47 -1.56
CA PRO A 76 -10.09 14.15 -0.17
C PRO A 76 -11.03 13.10 0.44
N VAL A 77 -11.06 11.93 -0.18
CA VAL A 77 -11.86 10.78 0.27
C VAL A 77 -11.02 9.52 0.30
N VAL A 78 -11.31 8.62 1.24
CA VAL A 78 -10.64 7.30 1.30
C VAL A 78 -11.09 6.41 0.14
N SER A 79 -12.40 6.36 -0.16
CA SER A 79 -12.96 5.56 -1.25
C SER A 79 -13.54 6.45 -2.35
N LEU A 80 -12.89 6.43 -3.52
CA LEU A 80 -13.35 7.09 -4.74
C LEU A 80 -14.57 6.38 -5.34
N THR A 81 -15.45 7.18 -5.93
CA THR A 81 -16.67 6.72 -6.60
C THR A 81 -16.54 6.91 -8.10
N ASN A 82 -17.06 5.96 -8.89
CA ASN A 82 -17.46 6.26 -10.28
C ASN A 82 -18.99 6.40 -10.38
N ASN A 83 -19.72 5.47 -9.75
CA ASN A 83 -21.18 5.47 -9.61
C ASN A 83 -21.64 5.21 -8.17
N SER A 84 -20.84 4.48 -7.37
CA SER A 84 -21.08 4.21 -5.96
C SER A 84 -19.75 4.13 -5.22
N ALA A 85 -19.73 4.59 -3.97
CA ALA A 85 -18.57 4.46 -3.09
C ALA A 85 -18.47 3.04 -2.54
N GLY A 86 -17.24 2.61 -2.27
CA GLY A 86 -17.02 1.47 -1.37
C GLY A 86 -17.43 1.82 0.05
N LEU A 87 -17.82 0.81 0.81
CA LEU A 87 -18.15 0.93 2.22
C LEU A 87 -16.89 0.94 3.07
N VAL A 88 -16.75 1.91 3.96
CA VAL A 88 -15.67 1.94 4.95
C VAL A 88 -16.18 1.35 6.27
N THR A 89 -15.62 0.22 6.66
CA THR A 89 -16.03 -0.55 7.84
C THR A 89 -14.90 -0.62 8.85
N TYR A 90 -15.18 -0.30 10.10
CA TYR A 90 -14.25 -0.42 11.23
C TYR A 90 -15.06 -0.73 12.50
N LYS A 91 -14.41 -1.08 13.62
CA LYS A 91 -15.12 -1.32 14.90
C LYS A 91 -14.86 -0.16 15.85
N THR A 92 -15.85 0.30 16.65
CA THR A 92 -15.64 1.28 17.73
C THR A 92 -15.87 0.73 19.16
N PRO A 93 -15.03 1.10 20.16
CA PRO A 93 -13.65 1.56 20.00
C PRO A 93 -12.86 0.41 19.37
N PRO A 94 -12.05 0.65 18.32
CA PRO A 94 -11.32 1.86 17.90
C PRO A 94 -12.00 2.95 17.01
N THR A 95 -11.31 4.06 16.77
CA THR A 95 -11.80 5.24 16.00
C THR A 95 -11.30 5.23 14.55
N SER A 96 -12.03 5.91 13.66
CA SER A 96 -11.53 6.31 12.35
C SER A 96 -10.94 7.73 12.39
N ASP A 97 -9.78 7.96 11.77
CA ASP A 97 -9.17 9.28 11.62
C ASP A 97 -8.81 9.52 10.14
N PHE A 98 -9.56 10.39 9.47
CA PHE A 98 -9.37 10.71 8.05
C PHE A 98 -8.66 12.06 7.83
N GLY A 99 -8.12 12.67 8.89
CA GLY A 99 -7.56 14.03 8.81
C GLY A 99 -8.59 15.04 8.31
N SER A 100 -8.27 15.72 7.20
CA SER A 100 -9.17 16.69 6.55
C SER A 100 -10.12 16.06 5.52
N GLY A 101 -10.05 14.74 5.34
CA GLY A 101 -10.86 14.00 4.39
C GLY A 101 -12.08 13.32 5.00
N THR A 102 -12.73 12.49 4.20
CA THR A 102 -13.91 11.69 4.59
C THR A 102 -13.79 10.25 4.07
N ALA A 103 -14.65 9.36 4.56
CA ALA A 103 -14.64 7.95 4.12
C ALA A 103 -14.93 7.81 2.61
N SER A 104 -15.86 8.62 2.10
CA SER A 104 -16.30 8.65 0.71
C SER A 104 -17.12 9.92 0.48
N SER A 105 -17.52 10.23 -0.76
CA SER A 105 -18.40 11.37 -1.05
C SER A 105 -19.71 11.36 -0.22
N PRO A 106 -20.44 10.23 -0.09
CA PRO A 106 -21.59 10.15 0.83
C PRO A 106 -21.20 9.90 2.30
N ASN A 107 -19.90 9.81 2.60
CA ASN A 107 -19.32 9.54 3.91
C ASN A 107 -19.88 8.28 4.59
N TRP A 108 -20.10 7.23 3.80
CA TRP A 108 -20.62 5.95 4.30
C TRP A 108 -19.60 5.24 5.18
N LYS A 109 -20.00 5.01 6.43
CA LYS A 109 -19.21 4.35 7.47
C LYS A 109 -20.08 3.34 8.18
N VAL A 110 -19.52 2.18 8.50
CA VAL A 110 -20.20 1.15 9.27
C VAL A 110 -19.33 0.72 10.44
N ASP A 111 -19.94 0.69 11.63
CA ASP A 111 -19.35 0.08 12.81
C ASP A 111 -19.66 -1.43 12.79
N SER A 112 -18.66 -2.25 12.50
CA SER A 112 -18.83 -3.70 12.43
C SER A 112 -17.52 -4.45 12.66
N GLN A 113 -17.62 -5.59 13.33
CA GLN A 113 -16.51 -6.54 13.52
C GLN A 113 -16.47 -7.58 12.39
N PHE A 114 -15.27 -8.04 12.04
CA PHE A 114 -15.13 -9.22 11.17
C PHE A 114 -15.62 -10.48 11.89
N GLY A 115 -16.69 -11.08 11.35
CA GLY A 115 -17.22 -12.38 11.77
C GLY A 115 -17.17 -13.45 10.68
N GLY A 116 -16.38 -13.22 9.62
CA GLY A 116 -16.27 -14.14 8.49
C GLY A 116 -15.21 -15.23 8.70
N THR A 117 -15.04 -16.07 7.68
CA THR A 117 -13.95 -17.06 7.64
C THR A 117 -12.63 -16.37 7.25
N SER A 118 -11.53 -16.77 7.88
CA SER A 118 -10.19 -16.31 7.50
C SER A 118 -9.87 -16.69 6.04
N TYR A 119 -8.97 -15.96 5.40
CA TYR A 119 -8.41 -16.32 4.07
C TYR A 119 -6.93 -16.68 4.22
N SER A 120 -6.59 -17.32 5.34
CA SER A 120 -5.20 -17.54 5.73
C SER A 120 -4.47 -18.48 4.79
N TYR A 121 -3.13 -18.39 4.81
CA TYR A 121 -2.27 -19.34 4.12
C TYR A 121 -2.63 -20.79 4.46
N GLU A 122 -2.84 -21.12 5.73
CA GLU A 122 -3.15 -22.47 6.20
C GLU A 122 -4.45 -22.98 5.59
N LEU A 123 -5.49 -22.13 5.52
CA LEU A 123 -6.78 -22.51 4.97
C LEU A 123 -6.67 -22.91 3.50
N VAL A 124 -5.87 -22.18 2.72
CA VAL A 124 -5.67 -22.44 1.29
C VAL A 124 -4.67 -23.57 1.08
N ASN A 125 -3.58 -23.61 1.85
CA ASN A 125 -2.57 -24.67 1.81
C ASN A 125 -3.16 -26.03 2.20
N ASN A 126 -4.09 -26.10 3.15
CA ASN A 126 -4.77 -27.36 3.49
C ASN A 126 -5.64 -27.90 2.33
N LYS A 127 -6.10 -27.02 1.43
CA LYS A 127 -6.88 -27.41 0.25
C LYS A 127 -6.01 -27.71 -0.97
N LEU A 128 -4.94 -26.95 -1.16
CA LEU A 128 -4.17 -26.94 -2.40
C LEU A 128 -2.74 -27.42 -2.26
N GLY A 129 -2.16 -27.36 -1.06
CA GLY A 129 -0.73 -27.52 -0.81
C GLY A 129 -0.18 -28.86 -1.30
N SER A 130 -0.95 -29.95 -1.17
CA SER A 130 -0.56 -31.27 -1.67
C SER A 130 -0.58 -31.39 -3.20
N SER A 131 -1.36 -30.54 -3.88
CA SER A 131 -1.43 -30.45 -5.34
C SER A 131 -0.57 -29.33 -5.93
N ALA A 132 0.05 -28.52 -5.08
CA ALA A 132 0.81 -27.36 -5.50
C ALA A 132 2.18 -27.78 -6.03
N THR A 133 2.54 -27.24 -7.19
CA THR A 133 3.86 -27.45 -7.79
C THR A 133 4.87 -26.57 -7.07
N LEU A 134 5.96 -27.17 -6.57
CA LEU A 134 7.06 -26.39 -6.00
C LEU A 134 7.72 -25.56 -7.10
N PHE A 135 7.91 -24.26 -6.87
CA PHE A 135 8.61 -23.39 -7.81
C PHE A 135 9.81 -22.71 -7.17
N ASN A 136 10.83 -22.44 -7.98
CA ASN A 136 11.97 -21.63 -7.59
C ASN A 136 11.64 -20.15 -7.88
N PRO A 137 11.86 -19.22 -6.94
CA PRO A 137 11.61 -17.79 -7.17
C PRO A 137 12.38 -17.19 -8.36
N SER A 138 13.51 -17.79 -8.76
CA SER A 138 14.26 -17.41 -9.95
C SER A 138 13.57 -17.78 -11.27
N SER A 139 12.59 -18.69 -11.23
CA SER A 139 11.78 -19.13 -12.36
C SER A 139 10.29 -19.00 -12.02
N LEU A 140 9.77 -17.78 -12.11
CA LEU A 140 8.39 -17.53 -11.74
C LEU A 140 7.40 -18.31 -12.62
N PRO A 141 6.31 -18.82 -12.04
CA PRO A 141 5.30 -19.54 -12.80
C PRO A 141 4.64 -18.66 -13.87
N THR A 142 4.26 -19.26 -14.99
CA THR A 142 3.58 -18.54 -16.09
C THR A 142 2.36 -19.28 -16.63
N THR A 143 2.12 -20.51 -16.16
CA THR A 143 1.01 -21.35 -16.59
C THR A 143 -0.03 -21.48 -15.48
N THR A 144 -1.23 -21.88 -15.85
CA THR A 144 -2.32 -22.14 -14.90
C THR A 144 -1.94 -23.25 -13.94
N GLY A 145 -2.12 -22.99 -12.65
CA GLY A 145 -1.79 -23.98 -11.63
C GLY A 145 -1.75 -23.41 -10.22
N ASN A 146 -1.57 -24.33 -9.29
CA ASN A 146 -1.28 -24.03 -7.90
C ASN A 146 0.23 -24.18 -7.71
N TYR A 147 0.86 -23.17 -7.12
CA TYR A 147 2.30 -23.12 -6.92
C TYR A 147 2.60 -22.93 -5.45
N LYS A 148 3.71 -23.50 -5.00
CA LYS A 148 4.18 -23.35 -3.63
C LYS A 148 5.67 -23.04 -3.60
N ALA A 149 6.06 -22.07 -2.76
CA ALA A 149 7.45 -21.87 -2.37
C ALA A 149 7.59 -22.13 -0.87
N THR A 150 8.67 -22.80 -0.50
CA THR A 150 9.02 -23.09 0.90
C THR A 150 10.04 -22.07 1.38
N GLY A 151 9.76 -21.44 2.52
CA GLY A 151 10.60 -20.37 3.06
C GLY A 151 10.35 -19.01 2.42
N ASP A 152 11.13 -18.03 2.88
CA ASP A 152 11.09 -16.66 2.39
C ASP A 152 11.38 -16.59 0.89
N THR A 153 10.52 -15.89 0.17
CA THR A 153 10.50 -15.84 -1.29
C THR A 153 10.65 -14.40 -1.78
N THR A 154 11.57 -14.19 -2.71
CA THR A 154 11.74 -12.91 -3.38
C THR A 154 11.40 -13.04 -4.85
N ILE A 155 10.42 -12.29 -5.33
CA ILE A 155 10.20 -12.05 -6.75
C ILE A 155 11.33 -11.12 -7.22
N PRO A 156 12.24 -11.58 -8.10
CA PRO A 156 13.47 -10.86 -8.41
C PRO A 156 13.21 -9.57 -9.20
N ALA A 157 14.07 -8.57 -9.02
CA ALA A 157 13.99 -7.30 -9.76
C ALA A 157 14.34 -7.44 -11.26
N ALA A 158 15.09 -8.49 -11.63
CA ALA A 158 15.51 -8.73 -13.00
C ALA A 158 14.35 -9.22 -13.90
N GLY A 159 14.43 -8.94 -15.20
CA GLY A 159 13.56 -9.55 -16.21
C GLY A 159 12.27 -8.78 -16.58
N GLY A 160 12.20 -7.48 -16.31
CA GLY A 160 11.02 -6.66 -16.61
C GLY A 160 9.80 -7.05 -15.75
N ALA A 161 8.61 -6.55 -16.09
CA ALA A 161 7.38 -6.89 -15.38
C ALA A 161 7.04 -8.39 -15.50
N TRP A 162 6.62 -9.02 -14.40
CA TRP A 162 6.08 -10.38 -14.45
C TRP A 162 4.65 -10.35 -14.99
N THR A 163 4.49 -10.76 -16.24
CA THR A 163 3.17 -10.79 -16.88
C THR A 163 2.59 -12.19 -16.86
N ILE A 164 1.38 -12.32 -16.30
CA ILE A 164 0.60 -13.55 -16.38
C ILE A 164 0.01 -13.68 -17.77
N GLY A 165 0.11 -14.88 -18.37
CA GLY A 165 -0.47 -15.13 -19.70
C GLY A 165 -1.98 -14.89 -19.71
N ALA A 166 -2.52 -14.49 -20.86
CA ALA A 166 -3.96 -14.29 -21.02
C ALA A 166 -4.75 -15.58 -20.70
N GLY A 167 -5.80 -15.44 -19.89
CA GLY A 167 -6.65 -16.54 -19.41
C GLY A 167 -5.99 -17.47 -18.39
N GLN A 168 -4.73 -17.24 -18.02
CA GLN A 168 -4.03 -18.08 -17.04
C GLN A 168 -4.50 -17.76 -15.62
N LYS A 169 -4.60 -18.82 -14.79
CA LYS A 169 -5.08 -18.71 -13.41
C LYS A 169 -4.09 -19.32 -12.44
N LEU A 170 -3.48 -18.49 -11.61
CA LEU A 170 -2.41 -18.89 -10.70
C LEU A 170 -2.84 -18.65 -9.24
N VAL A 171 -2.63 -19.67 -8.41
CA VAL A 171 -2.65 -19.53 -6.94
C VAL A 171 -1.26 -19.83 -6.44
N VAL A 172 -0.67 -18.90 -5.70
CA VAL A 172 0.71 -18.99 -5.20
C VAL A 172 0.69 -19.01 -3.68
N LEU A 173 1.23 -20.08 -3.11
CA LEU A 173 1.38 -20.32 -1.69
C LEU A 173 2.83 -20.02 -1.30
N ILE A 174 3.06 -19.14 -0.33
CA ILE A 174 4.39 -18.82 0.19
C ILE A 174 4.45 -19.20 1.68
N GLU A 175 5.29 -20.18 2.01
CA GLU A 175 5.55 -20.62 3.38
C GLU A 175 6.68 -19.79 4.01
N GLY A 176 6.43 -18.49 4.20
CA GLY A 176 7.39 -17.52 4.71
C GLY A 176 6.94 -16.11 4.37
N ASN A 177 7.91 -15.20 4.29
CA ASN A 177 7.71 -13.83 3.82
C ASN A 177 7.80 -13.75 2.29
N LEU A 178 7.06 -12.82 1.70
CA LEU A 178 7.14 -12.50 0.26
C LEU A 178 7.69 -11.09 0.07
N THR A 179 8.78 -10.98 -0.68
CA THR A 179 9.32 -9.70 -1.14
C THR A 179 9.07 -9.54 -2.64
N ILE A 180 8.46 -8.43 -3.04
CA ILE A 180 8.12 -8.12 -4.44
C ILE A 180 9.03 -6.99 -4.94
N ASN A 181 9.95 -7.30 -5.86
CA ASN A 181 10.92 -6.32 -6.39
C ASN A 181 10.70 -5.94 -7.86
N ARG A 182 9.57 -6.34 -8.46
CA ARG A 182 9.18 -5.92 -9.81
C ARG A 182 7.67 -5.84 -9.96
N GLU A 183 7.24 -5.14 -11.00
CA GLU A 183 5.84 -5.04 -11.40
C GLU A 183 5.24 -6.42 -11.72
N ILE A 184 3.94 -6.55 -11.48
CA ILE A 184 3.16 -7.75 -11.75
C ILE A 184 1.92 -7.32 -12.55
N VAL A 185 1.78 -7.88 -13.75
CA VAL A 185 0.70 -7.56 -14.69
C VAL A 185 -0.19 -8.78 -14.88
N VAL A 186 -1.49 -8.60 -14.66
CA VAL A 186 -2.51 -9.66 -14.77
C VAL A 186 -3.61 -9.16 -15.73
N PRO A 187 -3.53 -9.57 -17.01
CA PRO A 187 -4.51 -9.20 -18.02
C PRO A 187 -5.94 -9.54 -17.59
N ALA A 188 -6.91 -8.77 -18.07
CA ALA A 188 -8.32 -9.06 -17.83
C ALA A 188 -8.67 -10.48 -18.29
N GLY A 189 -9.43 -11.21 -17.47
CA GLY A 189 -9.74 -12.63 -17.70
C GLY A 189 -8.72 -13.61 -17.11
N SER A 190 -7.53 -13.14 -16.70
CA SER A 190 -6.56 -13.93 -15.94
C SER A 190 -6.78 -13.79 -14.43
N TYR A 191 -6.07 -14.60 -13.64
CA TYR A 191 -6.15 -14.58 -12.19
C TYR A 191 -4.77 -14.83 -11.56
N LEU A 192 -4.45 -14.07 -10.51
CA LEU A 192 -3.30 -14.29 -9.66
C LEU A 192 -3.67 -13.99 -8.22
N ALA A 193 -3.37 -14.92 -7.32
CA ALA A 193 -3.47 -14.70 -5.88
C ALA A 193 -2.25 -15.24 -5.14
N PHE A 194 -1.75 -14.46 -4.20
CA PHE A 194 -0.75 -14.86 -3.23
C PHE A 194 -1.41 -15.07 -1.87
N PHE A 195 -1.14 -16.23 -1.27
CA PHE A 195 -1.42 -16.50 0.13
C PHE A 195 -0.08 -16.75 0.81
N VAL A 196 0.24 -15.93 1.81
CA VAL A 196 1.58 -15.82 2.40
C VAL A 196 1.46 -16.02 3.91
N SER A 197 2.20 -16.97 4.47
CA SER A 197 2.14 -17.28 5.90
C SER A 197 2.80 -16.22 6.79
N GLY A 198 3.67 -15.38 6.21
CA GLY A 198 4.31 -14.24 6.87
C GLY A 198 3.86 -12.89 6.31
N ASP A 199 4.81 -11.97 6.20
CA ASP A 199 4.61 -10.62 5.68
C ASP A 199 4.74 -10.56 4.14
N ILE A 200 4.05 -9.61 3.52
CA ILE A 200 4.31 -9.18 2.13
C ILE A 200 4.97 -7.80 2.17
N SER A 201 6.13 -7.65 1.54
CA SER A 201 6.84 -6.37 1.40
C SER A 201 7.04 -6.01 -0.06
N VAL A 202 6.69 -4.78 -0.43
CA VAL A 202 6.82 -4.27 -1.80
C VAL A 202 7.99 -3.31 -1.88
N ASP A 203 8.85 -3.48 -2.88
CA ASP A 203 9.99 -2.60 -3.09
C ASP A 203 9.53 -1.15 -3.42
N PRO A 204 10.09 -0.12 -2.75
CA PRO A 204 9.72 1.28 -2.97
C PRO A 204 9.89 1.80 -4.41
N SER A 205 10.71 1.14 -5.23
CA SER A 205 10.90 1.47 -6.65
C SER A 205 9.72 1.06 -7.53
N ILE A 206 8.89 0.11 -7.10
CA ILE A 206 7.68 -0.28 -7.83
C ILE A 206 6.64 0.82 -7.68
N GLY A 207 6.15 1.35 -8.79
CA GLY A 207 5.14 2.39 -8.77
C GLY A 207 5.33 3.40 -9.89
N THR A 208 4.49 4.42 -9.91
CA THR A 208 4.56 5.50 -10.87
C THR A 208 5.13 6.76 -10.24
N THR A 209 5.69 7.63 -11.07
CA THR A 209 6.03 8.99 -10.66
C THR A 209 4.78 9.66 -10.10
N HIS A 210 4.94 10.47 -9.06
CA HIS A 210 3.88 11.15 -8.30
C HIS A 210 2.89 11.99 -9.17
N ASN A 211 1.98 11.33 -9.89
CA ASN A 211 1.02 11.93 -10.81
C ASN A 211 -0.35 11.26 -10.64
N ASN A 212 -1.35 11.73 -11.38
CA ASN A 212 -2.71 11.19 -11.41
C ASN A 212 -2.85 9.87 -12.19
N ASP A 213 -1.74 9.17 -12.47
CA ASP A 213 -1.80 7.90 -13.17
C ASP A 213 -2.54 6.86 -12.33
N SER A 214 -3.49 6.18 -12.97
CA SER A 214 -4.27 5.08 -12.40
C SER A 214 -3.82 3.72 -12.92
N GLY A 215 -2.74 3.66 -13.70
CA GLY A 215 -2.10 2.43 -14.12
C GLY A 215 -1.61 1.66 -12.91
N ASN A 216 -1.93 0.37 -12.84
CA ASN A 216 -1.55 -0.51 -11.75
C ASN A 216 -0.15 -1.06 -12.00
N GLN A 217 0.73 -1.04 -11.00
CA GLN A 217 2.05 -1.66 -11.07
C GLN A 217 2.07 -3.05 -10.45
N LEU A 218 1.13 -3.32 -9.53
CA LEU A 218 0.91 -4.64 -8.96
C LEU A 218 -0.53 -5.06 -9.20
N GLU A 219 -0.73 -6.20 -9.84
CA GLU A 219 -2.06 -6.74 -10.09
C GLU A 219 -2.20 -8.13 -9.48
N GLY A 220 -3.29 -8.33 -8.74
CA GLY A 220 -3.61 -9.62 -8.10
C GLY A 220 -4.31 -9.49 -6.77
N ILE A 221 -4.52 -10.64 -6.12
CA ILE A 221 -4.99 -10.72 -4.74
C ILE A 221 -3.77 -11.03 -3.85
N TYR A 222 -3.56 -10.22 -2.82
CA TYR A 222 -2.43 -10.36 -1.89
C TYR A 222 -2.98 -10.58 -0.49
N ALA A 223 -2.87 -11.80 0.03
CA ALA A 223 -3.28 -12.15 1.38
C ALA A 223 -2.07 -12.57 2.22
N ALA A 224 -1.75 -11.77 3.23
CA ALA A 224 -0.70 -12.04 4.20
C ALA A 224 -1.33 -12.40 5.55
N ASN A 225 -0.91 -13.51 6.16
CA ASN A 225 -1.22 -13.77 7.57
C ASN A 225 -0.61 -12.67 8.46
N GLY A 226 0.58 -12.18 8.10
CA GLY A 226 1.21 -11.03 8.75
C GLY A 226 0.76 -9.69 8.16
N SER A 227 1.72 -8.80 7.98
CA SER A 227 1.52 -7.44 7.48
C SER A 227 1.69 -7.35 5.97
N PHE A 228 0.98 -6.41 5.34
CA PHE A 228 1.28 -5.93 4.00
C PHE A 228 2.01 -4.58 4.12
N ARG A 229 3.27 -4.52 3.68
CA ARG A 229 4.11 -3.33 3.75
C ARG A 229 4.28 -2.76 2.35
N THR A 230 3.88 -1.51 2.17
CA THR A 230 4.03 -0.85 0.87
C THR A 230 5.49 -0.51 0.53
N GLY A 231 6.41 -0.60 1.49
CA GLY A 231 7.83 -0.25 1.37
C GLY A 231 8.72 -1.08 2.30
N GLN A 232 9.93 -0.58 2.56
CA GLN A 232 10.93 -1.24 3.43
C GLN A 232 11.31 -0.42 4.67
N THR A 233 10.88 0.85 4.76
CA THR A 233 11.20 1.73 5.89
C THR A 233 9.99 2.58 6.28
N VAL A 234 9.81 2.78 7.58
CA VAL A 234 8.76 3.66 8.14
C VAL A 234 9.15 5.14 8.01
N VAL A 235 10.42 5.43 7.73
CA VAL A 235 10.89 6.81 7.58
C VAL A 235 10.48 7.34 6.20
N CYS A 236 9.77 8.47 6.19
CA CYS A 236 9.46 9.18 4.95
C CYS A 236 10.74 9.48 4.18
N ASN A 237 10.91 8.84 3.02
CA ASN A 237 11.99 9.12 2.09
C ASN A 237 11.39 9.79 0.83
N PRO A 238 11.53 11.11 0.65
CA PRO A 238 11.02 11.80 -0.53
C PRO A 238 11.77 11.29 -1.78
N GLY A 239 11.12 10.40 -2.51
CA GLY A 239 11.72 9.63 -3.60
C GLY A 239 11.07 8.26 -3.84
N ASN A 240 10.20 7.81 -2.93
CA ASN A 240 9.42 6.59 -3.13
C ASN A 240 8.35 6.80 -4.21
N ASN A 241 8.13 5.80 -5.06
CA ASN A 241 7.07 5.89 -6.07
C ASN A 241 5.69 5.76 -5.43
N ARG A 242 4.66 6.31 -6.09
CA ARG A 242 3.26 6.02 -5.73
C ARG A 242 2.95 4.58 -6.14
N LEU A 243 2.48 3.76 -5.20
CA LEU A 243 2.10 2.37 -5.50
C LEU A 243 0.62 2.28 -5.87
N ASN A 244 0.33 1.85 -7.09
CA ASN A 244 -1.01 1.51 -7.52
C ASN A 244 -1.18 -0.01 -7.62
N ILE A 245 -2.15 -0.55 -6.90
CA ILE A 245 -2.51 -1.97 -6.93
C ILE A 245 -3.86 -2.15 -7.63
N GLY A 246 -3.91 -3.00 -8.65
CA GLY A 246 -5.15 -3.46 -9.24
C GLY A 246 -5.54 -4.79 -8.62
N GLY A 247 -6.50 -4.80 -7.67
CA GLY A 247 -6.92 -6.03 -7.02
C GLY A 247 -7.36 -5.88 -5.58
N THR A 248 -6.86 -6.77 -4.72
CA THR A 248 -7.27 -6.85 -3.31
C THR A 248 -6.05 -7.08 -2.42
N VAL A 249 -6.00 -6.37 -1.29
CA VAL A 249 -4.96 -6.52 -0.28
C VAL A 249 -5.63 -6.91 1.03
N VAL A 250 -5.12 -7.98 1.65
CA VAL A 250 -5.54 -8.48 2.95
C VAL A 250 -4.28 -8.68 3.79
N ALA A 251 -4.26 -8.05 4.96
CA ALA A 251 -3.29 -8.32 6.02
C ALA A 251 -4.03 -8.92 7.21
N ASP A 252 -3.30 -9.56 8.13
CA ASP A 252 -3.91 -10.31 9.23
C ASP A 252 -4.88 -11.39 8.73
N ALA A 253 -4.54 -12.05 7.62
CA ALA A 253 -5.44 -12.99 6.94
C ALA A 253 -5.80 -14.23 7.77
N ASP A 254 -5.03 -14.52 8.83
CA ASP A 254 -5.30 -15.56 9.82
C ASP A 254 -6.08 -15.07 11.05
N LEU A 255 -6.34 -13.76 11.14
CA LEU A 255 -7.11 -13.10 12.20
C LEU A 255 -6.50 -13.24 13.60
N ASN A 256 -5.17 -13.35 13.68
CA ASN A 256 -4.47 -13.47 14.97
C ASN A 256 -4.21 -12.09 15.64
N GLY A 257 -4.46 -10.99 14.94
CA GLY A 257 -4.33 -9.62 15.43
C GLY A 257 -2.92 -9.04 15.36
N SER A 258 -1.98 -9.71 14.70
CA SER A 258 -0.58 -9.27 14.55
C SER A 258 -0.31 -8.56 13.22
N GLY A 259 -1.14 -8.78 12.21
CA GLY A 259 -1.00 -8.19 10.89
C GLY A 259 -1.56 -6.77 10.78
N ASN A 260 -0.97 -5.95 9.91
CA ASN A 260 -1.53 -4.67 9.50
C ASN A 260 -1.14 -4.31 8.05
N ILE A 261 -1.89 -3.38 7.44
CA ILE A 261 -1.43 -2.72 6.22
C ILE A 261 -0.58 -1.52 6.65
N SER A 262 0.72 -1.61 6.45
CA SER A 262 1.68 -0.58 6.85
C SER A 262 2.05 0.29 5.66
N GLN A 263 1.67 1.57 5.73
CA GLN A 263 2.08 2.57 4.76
C GLN A 263 3.53 2.99 5.04
N GLN A 264 4.42 2.63 4.13
CA GLN A 264 5.87 2.87 4.22
C GLN A 264 6.38 3.66 3.00
N ARG A 265 5.47 4.39 2.35
CA ARG A 265 5.73 5.26 1.21
C ARG A 265 5.43 6.70 1.55
N CYS A 266 6.24 7.61 1.02
CA CYS A 266 6.11 9.04 1.19
C CYS A 266 6.48 9.72 -0.12
N LEU A 267 5.58 10.56 -0.64
CA LEU A 267 5.82 11.36 -1.84
C LEU A 267 6.41 12.74 -1.48
N GLY A 268 6.69 12.99 -0.20
CA GLY A 268 7.21 14.25 0.30
C GLY A 268 6.16 15.35 0.13
N PRO A 269 6.50 16.55 -0.37
CA PRO A 269 5.53 17.63 -0.56
C PRO A 269 4.34 17.26 -1.45
N ARG A 270 4.47 16.22 -2.28
CA ARG A 270 3.42 15.76 -3.20
C ARG A 270 2.39 14.86 -2.53
N ASP A 271 2.61 14.43 -1.28
CA ASP A 271 1.56 13.77 -0.49
C ASP A 271 0.35 14.71 -0.29
N ASN A 272 0.53 16.03 -0.45
CA ASN A 272 -0.56 17.00 -0.49
C ASN A 272 -1.49 16.86 -1.70
N LEU A 273 -1.03 16.24 -2.79
CA LEU A 273 -1.73 16.20 -4.08
C LEU A 273 -2.14 14.77 -4.46
N TYR A 274 -1.37 13.76 -4.03
CA TYR A 274 -1.56 12.39 -4.46
C TYR A 274 -1.41 11.43 -3.29
N PRO A 275 -2.20 10.35 -3.23
CA PRO A 275 -2.00 9.30 -2.25
C PRO A 275 -0.71 8.53 -2.58
N SER A 276 0.05 8.12 -1.57
CA SER A 276 1.28 7.34 -1.78
C SER A 276 1.00 5.85 -2.01
N PHE A 277 -0.21 5.39 -1.67
CA PHE A 277 -0.73 4.05 -1.93
C PHE A 277 -2.16 4.13 -2.45
N TYR A 278 -2.45 3.39 -3.51
CA TYR A 278 -3.75 3.38 -4.15
C TYR A 278 -4.16 1.96 -4.52
N VAL A 279 -5.40 1.60 -4.23
CA VAL A 279 -5.97 0.28 -4.59
C VAL A 279 -7.19 0.46 -5.49
N ASN A 280 -7.07 0.02 -6.73
CA ASN A 280 -8.16 -0.07 -7.68
C ASN A 280 -8.77 -1.47 -7.63
N TYR A 281 -10.04 -1.57 -7.27
CA TYR A 281 -10.71 -2.86 -7.18
C TYR A 281 -10.89 -3.50 -8.56
N ARG A 282 -10.53 -4.78 -8.67
CA ARG A 282 -10.64 -5.62 -9.88
C ARG A 282 -11.68 -6.73 -9.65
N PRO A 283 -12.98 -6.46 -9.85
CA PRO A 283 -14.03 -7.47 -9.63
C PRO A 283 -13.90 -8.68 -10.56
N ASP A 284 -13.23 -8.53 -11.70
CA ASP A 284 -12.94 -9.63 -12.62
C ASP A 284 -12.09 -10.73 -11.97
N PHE A 285 -11.29 -10.44 -10.95
CA PHE A 285 -10.58 -11.48 -10.22
C PHE A 285 -11.52 -12.40 -9.46
N LEU A 286 -12.63 -11.93 -8.90
CA LEU A 286 -13.61 -12.81 -8.24
C LEU A 286 -14.29 -13.74 -9.26
N LEU A 287 -14.62 -13.21 -10.43
CA LEU A 287 -15.25 -13.98 -11.51
C LEU A 287 -14.29 -15.04 -12.09
N ASN A 288 -13.00 -14.71 -12.16
CA ASN A 288 -11.99 -15.60 -12.72
C ASN A 288 -11.33 -16.52 -11.69
N ALA A 289 -11.59 -16.31 -10.39
CA ALA A 289 -11.01 -17.07 -9.31
C ALA A 289 -11.22 -18.59 -9.50
N PRO A 290 -10.20 -19.43 -9.30
CA PRO A 290 -10.37 -20.87 -9.33
C PRO A 290 -11.41 -21.35 -8.29
N PRO A 291 -12.16 -22.44 -8.54
CA PRO A 291 -13.23 -22.90 -7.63
C PRO A 291 -12.80 -23.10 -6.17
N VAL A 292 -11.52 -23.41 -5.94
CA VAL A 292 -10.98 -23.64 -4.60
C VAL A 292 -10.97 -22.40 -3.70
N VAL A 293 -10.80 -21.21 -4.29
CA VAL A 293 -10.77 -19.90 -3.60
C VAL A 293 -12.14 -19.21 -3.65
N GLN A 294 -13.03 -19.63 -4.55
CA GLN A 294 -14.43 -19.21 -4.59
C GLN A 294 -15.20 -19.88 -3.44
N ARG A 295 -15.04 -19.37 -2.20
CA ARG A 295 -15.92 -19.76 -1.10
C ARG A 295 -17.07 -18.77 -0.99
N SER A 296 -18.29 -19.26 -1.21
CA SER A 296 -19.49 -18.65 -0.64
C SER A 296 -19.75 -19.34 0.70
N GLY A 297 -19.30 -18.74 1.79
CA GLY A 297 -19.74 -19.09 3.13
C GLY A 297 -20.94 -18.23 3.51
N LEU A 298 -22.06 -18.36 2.80
CA LEU A 298 -23.30 -17.67 3.18
C LEU A 298 -24.01 -18.50 4.24
N LEU A 299 -23.79 -18.13 5.50
CA LEU A 299 -24.75 -18.42 6.57
C LEU A 299 -25.84 -17.36 6.47
N TRP A 300 -26.89 -17.68 5.74
CA TRP A 300 -28.12 -16.90 5.76
C TRP A 300 -29.03 -17.45 6.85
N GLN A 301 -29.44 -16.58 7.78
CA GLN A 301 -30.44 -16.89 8.80
C GLN A 301 -31.55 -15.84 8.71
N GLU A 302 -32.75 -16.28 8.33
CA GLU A 302 -33.96 -15.49 8.47
C GLU A 302 -34.21 -15.23 9.96
N VAL A 303 -34.36 -13.97 10.36
CA VAL A 303 -34.54 -13.61 11.77
C VAL A 303 -36.02 -13.43 12.14
N ALA A 304 -36.89 -13.18 11.16
CA ALA A 304 -38.36 -13.36 11.14
C ALA A 304 -38.91 -12.76 9.82
N PRO A 305 -40.05 -13.22 9.28
CA PRO A 305 -40.73 -12.61 8.13
C PRO A 305 -41.33 -11.24 8.44
#